data_AF-A0A933RBA6-F1
#
_entry.id   AF-A0A933RBA6-F1
#
_cell.length_a   1.000
_cell.length_b   1.000
_cell.length_c   1.000
_cell.angle_alpha   90.00
_cell.angle_beta   90.00
_cell.angle_gamma   90.00
#
_symmetry.space_group_name_H-M   'P 1'
#
loop_
_entity.id
_entity.type
_entity.pdbx_description
1 polymer ?
#
loop_
_entity_poly.entity_id
_entity_poly.type
_entity_poly.pdbx_seq_one_letter_code
_entity_poly.pdbx_strand_id
1 'polypeptide(L)'
;MTTTITPATHRPLTTGDDLDPTRGNAAESPVTRISTRFGVAFGACQIAVMIAMSIFVLPKGGLPGDPAFERGRKVLDAATAYRIGNFVFMASSVLLLGFLGAVHHRLRRVDRTSVLPTVAVASGTLLALIWPLAGALHDVAIEAATNGADPRILAGWDSVAPFALAFSALVRVFFIGSVVLGLRLAGTAPRLQRLGIALVPVSVVGSATLVSGALFPVLALSTLAYELWVVAVAWTWLRRS
;
A
#
# COMPACT_ATOMS: atom_id res chain seq x y z
N MET A 1 1.39 51.84 -66.61
CA MET A 1 0.55 51.25 -65.54
C MET A 1 1.37 51.29 -64.27
N THR A 2 1.07 52.25 -63.40
CA THR A 2 1.84 52.52 -62.18
C THR A 2 0.96 52.14 -61.00
N THR A 3 1.33 51.07 -60.30
CA THR A 3 0.54 50.51 -59.19
C THR A 3 0.93 51.20 -57.90
N THR A 4 0.05 52.07 -57.40
CA THR A 4 0.18 52.73 -56.10
C THR A 4 -0.15 51.73 -54.98
N ILE A 5 0.81 51.41 -54.12
CA ILE A 5 0.61 50.58 -52.93
C ILE A 5 0.27 51.50 -51.75
N THR A 6 -0.94 51.36 -51.20
CA THR A 6 -1.36 52.03 -49.97
C THR A 6 -0.74 51.32 -48.75
N PRO A 7 -0.10 52.03 -47.81
CA PRO A 7 0.43 51.40 -46.60
C PRO A 7 -0.69 51.06 -45.62
N ALA A 8 -0.67 49.84 -45.09
CA ALA A 8 -1.60 49.36 -44.08
C ALA A 8 -1.37 50.09 -42.75
N THR A 9 -2.44 50.66 -42.20
CA THR A 9 -2.48 51.34 -40.90
C THR A 9 -2.17 50.34 -39.78
N HIS A 10 -1.03 50.50 -39.14
CA HIS A 10 -0.63 49.74 -37.96
C HIS A 10 -1.60 50.03 -36.80
N ARG A 11 -2.45 49.06 -36.46
CA ARG A 11 -3.29 49.13 -35.25
C ARG A 11 -2.40 48.79 -34.05
N PRO A 12 -2.34 49.60 -32.98
CA PRO A 12 -1.61 49.23 -31.78
C PRO A 12 -2.32 48.03 -31.14
N LEU A 13 -1.59 46.92 -30.97
CA LEU A 13 -1.99 45.87 -30.04
C LEU A 13 -1.90 46.49 -28.64
N THR A 14 -3.05 46.94 -28.13
CA THR A 14 -3.24 47.17 -26.71
C THR A 14 -2.88 45.86 -26.03
N THR A 15 -1.69 45.82 -25.45
CA THR A 15 -1.22 44.76 -24.57
C THR A 15 -2.13 44.85 -23.35
N GLY A 16 -3.24 44.11 -23.44
CA GLY A 16 -4.19 43.93 -22.36
C GLY A 16 -3.41 43.35 -21.20
N ASP A 17 -3.17 44.23 -20.24
CA ASP A 17 -2.69 43.97 -18.90
C ASP A 17 -3.82 43.27 -18.10
N ASP A 18 -4.35 42.17 -18.64
CA ASP A 18 -5.22 41.24 -17.92
C ASP A 18 -4.33 40.19 -17.25
N LEU A 19 -3.56 40.70 -16.28
CA LEU A 19 -3.17 39.94 -15.10
C LEU A 19 -4.46 39.50 -14.41
N ASP A 20 -5.05 38.39 -14.85
CA ASP A 20 -6.08 37.71 -14.09
C ASP A 20 -5.45 37.17 -12.79
N PRO A 21 -5.74 37.76 -11.61
CA PRO A 21 -5.20 37.31 -10.34
C PRO A 21 -5.93 36.06 -9.83
N THR A 22 -6.90 35.53 -10.59
CA THR A 22 -7.63 34.32 -10.25
C THR A 22 -6.92 33.05 -10.74
N ARG A 23 -5.63 32.91 -10.39
CA ARG A 23 -5.08 31.61 -9.98
C ARG A 23 -5.79 31.16 -8.69
N GLY A 24 -7.11 31.01 -8.77
CA GLY A 24 -7.90 30.30 -7.81
C GLY A 24 -7.29 28.92 -7.68
N ASN A 25 -7.04 28.52 -6.44
CA ASN A 25 -6.76 27.16 -6.02
C ASN A 25 -7.44 26.19 -6.98
N ALA A 26 -6.68 25.59 -7.91
CA ALA A 26 -7.22 24.59 -8.81
C ALA A 26 -7.69 23.44 -7.93
N ALA A 27 -8.98 23.44 -7.60
CA ALA A 27 -9.59 22.53 -6.67
C ALA A 27 -9.19 21.11 -7.08
N GLU A 28 -8.73 20.31 -6.12
CA GLU A 28 -8.23 18.99 -6.43
C GLU A 28 -9.33 18.16 -7.09
N SER A 29 -8.99 17.44 -8.17
CA SER A 29 -9.96 16.66 -8.93
C SER A 29 -10.77 15.74 -8.00
N PRO A 30 -12.11 15.68 -8.13
CA PRO A 30 -12.95 14.77 -7.34
C PRO A 30 -12.45 13.32 -7.37
N VAL A 31 -11.88 12.89 -8.51
CA VAL A 31 -11.32 11.55 -8.69
C VAL A 31 -10.10 11.33 -7.80
N THR A 32 -9.17 12.29 -7.71
CA THR A 32 -8.00 12.19 -6.84
C THR A 32 -8.41 12.15 -5.37
N ARG A 33 -9.45 12.91 -4.99
CA ARG A 33 -9.99 12.89 -3.63
C ARG A 33 -10.60 11.53 -3.28
N ILE A 34 -11.39 10.94 -4.17
CA ILE A 34 -11.94 9.58 -4.00
C ILE A 34 -10.81 8.55 -3.90
N SER A 35 -9.84 8.60 -4.81
CA SER A 35 -8.66 7.74 -4.78
C SER A 35 -7.89 7.87 -3.45
N THR A 36 -7.77 9.09 -2.89
CA THR A 36 -7.10 9.27 -1.59
C THR A 36 -7.91 8.66 -0.43
N ARG A 37 -9.26 8.66 -0.50
CA ARG A 37 -10.11 7.99 0.51
C ARG A 37 -9.88 6.48 0.56
N PHE A 38 -9.55 5.84 -0.58
CA PHE A 38 -9.17 4.44 -0.60
C PHE A 38 -7.94 4.16 0.27
N GLY A 39 -6.99 5.10 0.40
CA GLY A 39 -5.83 4.92 1.29
C GLY A 39 -6.21 4.91 2.77
N VAL A 40 -7.17 5.73 3.17
CA VAL A 40 -7.71 5.72 4.54
C VAL A 40 -8.52 4.44 4.78
N ALA A 41 -9.39 4.06 3.82
CA ALA A 41 -10.19 2.85 3.90
C ALA A 41 -9.30 1.59 3.96
N PHE A 42 -8.26 1.51 3.12
CA PHE A 42 -7.26 0.45 3.12
C PHE A 42 -6.68 0.25 4.52
N GLY A 43 -6.08 1.27 5.11
CA GLY A 43 -5.42 1.10 6.41
C GLY A 43 -6.40 0.88 7.56
N ALA A 44 -7.59 1.50 7.53
CA ALA A 44 -8.63 1.22 8.52
C ALA A 44 -9.10 -0.24 8.46
N CYS A 45 -9.34 -0.77 7.25
CA CYS A 45 -9.70 -2.17 7.05
C CYS A 45 -8.55 -3.10 7.44
N GLN A 46 -7.30 -2.83 7.03
CA GLN A 46 -6.14 -3.67 7.39
C GLN A 46 -5.97 -3.77 8.91
N ILE A 47 -6.03 -2.64 9.63
CA ILE A 47 -5.94 -2.63 11.09
C ILE A 47 -7.09 -3.42 11.71
N ALA A 48 -8.32 -3.19 11.25
CA ALA A 48 -9.49 -3.91 11.76
C ALA A 48 -9.38 -5.43 11.52
N VAL A 49 -8.91 -5.84 10.35
CA VAL A 49 -8.71 -7.26 10.01
C VAL A 49 -7.59 -7.87 10.85
N MET A 50 -6.47 -7.17 11.03
CA MET A 50 -5.39 -7.63 11.91
C MET A 50 -5.87 -7.85 13.35
N ILE A 51 -6.68 -6.92 13.89
CA ILE A 51 -7.28 -7.04 15.22
C ILE A 51 -8.23 -8.24 15.26
N ALA A 52 -9.15 -8.34 14.30
CA ALA A 52 -10.12 -9.43 14.25
C ALA A 52 -9.44 -10.80 14.12
N MET A 53 -8.42 -10.92 13.27
CA MET A 53 -7.65 -12.15 13.10
C MET A 53 -6.92 -12.54 14.38
N SER A 54 -6.31 -11.56 15.06
CA SER A 54 -5.61 -11.79 16.33
C SER A 54 -6.53 -12.28 17.45
N ILE A 55 -7.78 -11.83 17.46
CA ILE A 55 -8.74 -12.17 18.51
C ILE A 55 -9.52 -13.46 18.18
N PHE A 56 -9.97 -13.62 16.93
CA PHE A 56 -10.99 -14.63 16.59
C PHE A 56 -10.48 -15.79 15.74
N VAL A 57 -9.36 -15.64 15.02
CA VAL A 57 -8.88 -16.65 14.06
C VAL A 57 -7.58 -17.29 14.53
N LEU A 58 -6.53 -16.51 14.75
CA LEU A 58 -5.20 -17.02 15.13
C LEU A 58 -5.21 -17.89 16.39
N PRO A 59 -5.99 -17.58 17.46
CA PRO A 59 -6.04 -18.45 18.63
C PRO A 59 -6.56 -19.86 18.35
N LYS A 60 -7.29 -20.06 17.24
CA LYS A 60 -7.80 -21.37 16.83
C LYS A 60 -6.73 -22.27 16.23
N GLY A 61 -5.57 -21.76 15.82
CA GLY A 61 -4.49 -22.57 15.25
C GLY A 61 -3.62 -23.30 16.29
N GLY A 62 -3.84 -23.04 17.59
CA GLY A 62 -2.97 -23.53 18.66
C GLY A 62 -1.78 -22.61 18.94
N LEU A 63 -0.95 -23.00 19.91
CA LEU A 63 0.22 -22.22 20.31
C LEU A 63 1.44 -22.59 19.44
N PRO A 64 2.41 -21.68 19.22
CA PRO A 64 3.60 -21.98 18.42
C PRO A 64 4.41 -23.19 18.89
N GLY A 65 4.32 -23.57 20.17
CA GLY A 65 4.98 -24.74 20.74
C GLY A 65 4.19 -26.05 20.64
N ASP A 66 2.94 -26.01 20.19
CA ASP A 66 2.10 -27.21 20.05
C ASP A 66 2.66 -28.15 18.96
N PRO A 67 2.51 -29.48 19.11
CA PRO A 67 2.90 -30.44 18.07
C PRO A 67 2.28 -30.11 16.71
N ALA A 68 3.07 -30.26 15.64
CA ALA A 68 2.64 -29.88 14.29
C ALA A 68 1.33 -30.54 13.85
N PHE A 69 1.11 -31.81 14.20
CA PHE A 69 -0.14 -32.50 13.87
C PHE A 69 -1.35 -31.87 14.56
N GLU A 70 -1.22 -31.52 15.84
CA GLU A 70 -2.31 -30.89 16.61
C GLU A 70 -2.63 -29.50 16.08
N ARG A 71 -1.61 -28.67 15.78
CA ARG A 71 -1.82 -27.36 15.15
C ARG A 71 -2.57 -27.49 13.83
N GLY A 72 -2.08 -28.37 12.95
CA GLY A 72 -2.71 -28.60 11.66
C GLY A 72 -4.15 -29.08 11.78
N ARG A 73 -4.42 -29.95 12.76
CA ARG A 73 -5.79 -30.39 13.05
C ARG A 73 -6.67 -29.24 13.52
N LYS A 74 -6.20 -28.42 14.45
CA LYS A 74 -6.96 -27.26 14.96
C LYS A 74 -7.23 -26.23 13.85
N VAL A 75 -6.26 -25.96 12.97
CA VAL A 75 -6.46 -25.11 11.78
C VAL A 75 -7.52 -25.71 10.86
N LEU A 76 -7.47 -27.02 10.61
CA LEU A 76 -8.46 -27.72 9.79
C LEU A 76 -9.86 -27.66 10.41
N ASP A 77 -9.99 -27.87 11.71
CA ASP A 77 -11.25 -27.74 12.45
C ASP A 77 -11.81 -26.31 12.38
N ALA A 78 -10.92 -25.32 12.23
CA ALA A 78 -11.24 -23.91 12.06
C ALA A 78 -11.20 -23.41 10.60
N ALA A 79 -11.21 -24.30 9.61
CA ALA A 79 -10.99 -23.98 8.19
C ALA A 79 -11.84 -22.81 7.68
N THR A 80 -13.14 -22.78 8.02
CA THR A 80 -14.06 -21.71 7.62
C THR A 80 -13.61 -20.34 8.16
N ALA A 81 -13.14 -20.28 9.40
CA ALA A 81 -12.68 -19.03 10.00
C ALA A 81 -11.42 -18.51 9.30
N TYR A 82 -10.49 -19.40 8.96
CA TYR A 82 -9.28 -19.05 8.21
C TYR A 82 -9.60 -18.58 6.79
N ARG A 83 -10.50 -19.25 6.06
CA ARG A 83 -10.92 -18.83 4.71
C ARG A 83 -11.60 -17.47 4.70
N ILE A 84 -12.51 -17.22 5.65
CA ILE A 84 -13.14 -15.91 5.81
C ILE A 84 -12.07 -14.86 6.13
N GLY A 85 -11.17 -15.15 7.08
CA GLY A 85 -10.07 -14.26 7.45
C GLY A 85 -9.18 -13.90 6.26
N ASN A 86 -8.76 -14.91 5.50
CA ASN A 86 -7.97 -14.74 4.28
C ASN A 86 -8.72 -13.88 3.27
N PHE A 87 -9.98 -14.18 2.97
CA PHE A 87 -10.80 -13.40 2.04
C PHE A 87 -10.89 -11.92 2.42
N VAL A 88 -11.16 -11.60 3.69
CA VAL A 88 -11.27 -10.20 4.13
C VAL A 88 -9.89 -9.50 4.07
N PHE A 89 -8.80 -10.20 4.36
CA PHE A 89 -7.44 -9.68 4.11
C PHE A 89 -7.20 -9.39 2.62
N MET A 90 -7.64 -10.26 1.71
CA MET A 90 -7.51 -10.02 0.27
C MET A 90 -8.32 -8.78 -0.14
N ALA A 91 -9.59 -8.72 0.27
CA ALA A 91 -10.50 -7.63 -0.08
C ALA A 91 -9.98 -6.27 0.42
N SER A 92 -9.46 -6.23 1.65
CA SER A 92 -8.84 -5.01 2.18
C SER A 92 -7.58 -4.61 1.39
N SER A 93 -6.75 -5.57 0.98
CA SER A 93 -5.53 -5.32 0.20
C SER A 93 -5.80 -4.68 -1.17
N VAL A 94 -6.93 -5.03 -1.82
CA VAL A 94 -7.33 -4.44 -3.10
C VAL A 94 -7.62 -2.93 -2.99
N LEU A 95 -8.01 -2.44 -1.81
CA LEU A 95 -8.22 -1.00 -1.58
C LEU A 95 -6.93 -0.19 -1.78
N LEU A 96 -5.76 -0.80 -1.57
CA LEU A 96 -4.47 -0.16 -1.85
C LEU A 96 -4.38 0.26 -3.33
N LEU A 97 -4.88 -0.56 -4.26
CA LEU A 97 -4.89 -0.23 -5.70
C LEU A 97 -5.66 1.07 -5.97
N GLY A 98 -6.79 1.26 -5.29
CA GLY A 98 -7.57 2.49 -5.36
C GLY A 98 -6.78 3.72 -4.88
N PHE A 99 -5.90 3.55 -3.88
CA PHE A 99 -5.01 4.61 -3.39
C PHE A 99 -3.85 4.94 -4.35
N LEU A 100 -3.39 3.96 -5.14
CA LEU A 100 -2.27 4.16 -6.07
C LEU A 100 -2.56 5.23 -7.13
N GLY A 101 -3.82 5.46 -7.49
CA GLY A 101 -4.20 6.56 -8.39
C GLY A 101 -3.80 7.94 -7.85
N ALA A 102 -4.05 8.20 -6.56
CA ALA A 102 -3.69 9.44 -5.89
C ALA A 102 -2.18 9.57 -5.73
N VAL A 103 -1.51 8.46 -5.39
CA VAL A 103 -0.04 8.40 -5.33
C VAL A 103 0.56 8.75 -6.68
N HIS A 104 0.12 8.09 -7.76
CA HIS A 104 0.58 8.34 -9.12
C HIS A 104 0.41 9.81 -9.51
N HIS A 105 -0.81 10.34 -9.35
CA HIS A 105 -1.13 11.72 -9.70
C HIS A 105 -0.26 12.74 -8.96
N ARG A 106 -0.08 12.55 -7.64
CA ARG A 106 0.70 13.47 -6.81
C ARG A 106 2.20 13.39 -7.11
N LEU A 107 2.73 12.19 -7.30
CA LEU A 107 4.14 12.02 -7.66
C LEU A 107 4.44 12.55 -9.07
N ARG A 108 3.52 12.40 -10.02
CA ARG A 108 3.69 12.93 -11.38
C ARG A 108 3.82 14.46 -11.43
N ARG A 109 3.21 15.17 -10.48
CA ARG A 109 3.31 16.64 -10.39
C ARG A 109 4.70 17.13 -9.96
N VAL A 110 5.45 16.30 -9.23
CA VAL A 110 6.77 16.67 -8.70
C VAL A 110 7.92 15.96 -9.41
N ASP A 111 7.63 14.91 -10.18
CA ASP A 111 8.61 14.17 -10.96
C ASP A 111 8.25 14.16 -12.46
N ARG A 112 8.96 15.00 -13.22
CA ARG A 112 8.83 15.09 -14.68
C ARG A 112 9.30 13.83 -15.41
N THR A 113 10.23 13.07 -14.83
CA THR A 113 10.76 11.83 -15.43
C THR A 113 9.78 10.66 -15.30
N SER A 114 8.84 10.74 -14.36
CA SER A 114 7.90 9.68 -13.99
C SER A 114 8.52 8.39 -13.45
N VAL A 115 9.78 8.44 -13.01
CA VAL A 115 10.42 7.29 -12.33
C VAL A 115 9.70 7.01 -11.00
N LEU A 116 9.46 8.03 -10.17
CA LEU A 116 8.81 7.88 -8.87
C LEU A 116 7.38 7.34 -8.94
N PRO A 117 6.46 7.92 -9.74
CA PRO A 117 5.12 7.36 -9.86
C PRO A 117 5.13 5.93 -10.42
N THR A 118 6.05 5.61 -11.35
CA THR A 118 6.15 4.24 -11.91
C THR A 118 6.59 3.24 -10.85
N VAL A 119 7.65 3.53 -10.11
CA VAL A 119 8.15 2.66 -9.04
C VAL A 119 7.11 2.53 -7.93
N ALA A 120 6.45 3.62 -7.53
CA ALA A 120 5.41 3.60 -6.51
C ALA A 120 4.20 2.75 -6.92
N VAL A 121 3.70 2.89 -8.16
CA VAL A 121 2.57 2.08 -8.63
C VAL A 121 2.98 0.61 -8.76
N ALA A 122 4.14 0.31 -9.34
CA ALA A 122 4.60 -1.06 -9.51
C ALA A 122 4.77 -1.78 -8.15
N SER A 123 5.49 -1.15 -7.22
CA SER A 123 5.68 -1.69 -5.87
C SER A 123 4.36 -1.76 -5.09
N GLY A 124 3.50 -0.75 -5.18
CA GLY A 124 2.18 -0.74 -4.55
C GLY A 124 1.27 -1.86 -5.06
N THR A 125 1.28 -2.13 -6.37
CA THR A 125 0.51 -3.23 -6.96
C THR A 125 1.04 -4.58 -6.47
N LEU A 126 2.35 -4.76 -6.41
CA LEU A 126 2.94 -5.97 -5.83
C LEU A 126 2.52 -6.16 -4.37
N LEU A 127 2.55 -5.10 -3.55
CA LEU A 127 2.07 -5.16 -2.17
C LEU A 127 0.60 -5.56 -2.07
N ALA A 128 -0.24 -5.03 -2.96
CA ALA A 128 -1.66 -5.37 -3.01
C ALA A 128 -1.92 -6.84 -3.38
N LEU A 129 -0.96 -7.52 -4.03
CA LEU A 129 -1.09 -8.90 -4.50
C LEU A 129 -0.44 -9.94 -3.59
N ILE A 130 0.63 -9.59 -2.87
CA ILE A 130 1.39 -10.54 -2.04
C ILE A 130 0.49 -11.21 -0.99
N TRP A 131 -0.35 -10.43 -0.30
CA TRP A 131 -1.26 -10.97 0.71
C TRP A 131 -2.39 -11.83 0.14
N PRO A 132 -3.11 -11.40 -0.92
CA PRO A 132 -4.04 -12.28 -1.62
C PRO A 132 -3.41 -13.61 -2.07
N LEU A 133 -2.19 -13.57 -2.59
CA LEU A 133 -1.47 -14.78 -2.98
C LEU A 133 -1.17 -15.67 -1.77
N ALA A 134 -0.71 -15.11 -0.67
CA ALA A 134 -0.45 -15.85 0.57
C ALA A 134 -1.70 -16.52 1.13
N GLY A 135 -2.82 -15.80 1.16
CA GLY A 135 -4.11 -16.35 1.59
C GLY A 135 -4.62 -17.45 0.66
N ALA A 136 -4.48 -17.28 -0.66
CA ALA A 136 -4.88 -18.31 -1.63
C ALA A 136 -4.05 -19.59 -1.48
N LEU A 137 -2.74 -19.46 -1.30
CA LEU A 137 -1.84 -20.58 -1.02
C LEU A 137 -2.23 -21.31 0.28
N HIS A 138 -2.55 -20.56 1.33
CA HIS A 138 -3.03 -21.14 2.59
C HIS A 138 -4.38 -21.84 2.42
N ASP A 139 -5.31 -21.29 1.65
CA ASP A 139 -6.60 -21.91 1.37
C ASP A 139 -6.46 -23.20 0.57
N VAL A 140 -5.52 -23.27 -0.38
CA VAL A 140 -5.14 -24.50 -1.10
C VAL A 140 -4.61 -25.57 -0.13
N ALA A 141 -3.79 -25.17 0.85
CA ALA A 141 -3.30 -26.10 1.87
C ALA A 141 -4.42 -26.64 2.76
N ILE A 142 -5.38 -25.79 3.15
CA ILE A 142 -6.57 -26.22 3.88
C ILE A 142 -7.38 -27.20 3.02
N GLU A 143 -7.62 -26.87 1.75
CA GLU A 143 -8.35 -27.75 0.82
C GLU A 143 -7.67 -29.12 0.66
N ALA A 144 -6.35 -29.15 0.51
CA ALA A 144 -5.60 -30.40 0.45
C ALA A 144 -5.78 -31.24 1.73
N ALA A 145 -5.73 -30.62 2.91
CA ALA A 145 -5.93 -31.29 4.19
C ALA A 145 -7.37 -31.81 4.36
N THR A 146 -8.38 -31.04 3.95
CA THR A 146 -9.78 -31.50 3.90
C THR A 146 -9.96 -32.74 3.04
N ASN A 147 -9.20 -32.83 1.95
CA ASN A 147 -9.21 -33.96 1.03
C ASN A 147 -8.27 -35.12 1.44
N GLY A 148 -7.79 -35.13 2.68
CA GLY A 148 -7.07 -36.25 3.28
C GLY A 148 -5.54 -36.14 3.29
N ALA A 149 -4.96 -35.00 2.92
CA ALA A 149 -3.53 -34.75 3.13
C ALA A 149 -3.17 -34.69 4.63
N ASP A 150 -1.93 -35.04 4.99
CA ASP A 150 -1.47 -35.04 6.39
C ASP A 150 -1.58 -33.63 7.01
N PRO A 151 -2.33 -33.43 8.11
CA PRO A 151 -2.44 -32.15 8.82
C PRO A 151 -1.10 -31.54 9.25
N ARG A 152 -0.04 -32.35 9.44
CA ARG A 152 1.30 -31.80 9.73
C ARG A 152 1.81 -30.90 8.62
N ILE A 153 1.44 -31.18 7.37
CA ILE A 153 1.80 -30.34 6.22
C ILE A 153 1.08 -28.99 6.35
N LEU A 154 -0.24 -29.00 6.67
CA LEU A 154 -1.02 -27.78 6.89
C LEU A 154 -0.42 -26.88 7.98
N ALA A 155 0.07 -27.45 9.10
CA ALA A 155 0.76 -26.67 10.13
C ALA A 155 2.08 -26.04 9.65
N GLY A 156 2.73 -26.62 8.63
CA GLY A 156 3.88 -26.02 7.95
C GLY A 156 3.48 -24.83 7.08
N TRP A 157 2.28 -24.87 6.49
CA TRP A 157 1.74 -23.78 5.66
C TRP A 157 1.39 -22.52 6.45
N ASP A 158 1.26 -22.58 7.79
CA ASP A 158 1.17 -21.39 8.66
C ASP A 158 2.34 -20.43 8.44
N SER A 159 3.50 -20.93 8.00
CA SER A 159 4.69 -20.13 7.71
C SER A 159 4.54 -19.24 6.47
N VAL A 160 3.57 -19.48 5.59
CA VAL A 160 3.35 -18.66 4.39
C VAL A 160 3.07 -17.20 4.76
N ALA A 161 2.32 -16.94 5.82
CA ALA A 161 2.02 -15.59 6.27
C ALA A 161 3.29 -14.79 6.66
N PRO A 162 4.16 -15.25 7.59
CA PRO A 162 5.39 -14.53 7.91
C PRO A 162 6.36 -14.43 6.72
N PHE A 163 6.47 -15.45 5.86
CA PHE A 163 7.32 -15.35 4.66
C PHE A 163 6.79 -14.33 3.65
N ALA A 164 5.48 -14.30 3.40
CA ALA A 164 4.85 -13.31 2.53
C ALA A 164 5.00 -11.89 3.08
N LEU A 165 4.83 -11.71 4.40
CA LEU A 165 5.08 -10.43 5.07
C LEU A 165 6.53 -9.98 4.91
N ALA A 166 7.48 -10.88 5.12
CA ALA A 166 8.90 -10.56 5.02
C ALA A 166 9.29 -10.17 3.59
N PHE A 167 8.75 -10.88 2.58
CA PHE A 167 8.89 -10.51 1.18
C PHE A 167 8.24 -9.16 0.87
N SER A 168 7.05 -8.89 1.41
CA SER A 168 6.36 -7.61 1.26
C SER A 168 7.20 -6.44 1.80
N ALA A 169 7.99 -6.65 2.86
CA ALA A 169 8.83 -5.61 3.45
C ALA A 169 9.90 -5.12 2.46
N LEU A 170 10.43 -6.00 1.59
CA LEU A 170 11.38 -5.61 0.53
C LEU A 170 10.72 -4.70 -0.50
N VAL A 171 9.53 -5.09 -0.99
CA VAL A 171 8.75 -4.31 -1.96
C VAL A 171 8.33 -2.96 -1.38
N ARG A 172 7.96 -2.96 -0.10
CA ARG A 172 7.51 -1.79 0.65
C ARG A 172 8.57 -0.69 0.75
N VAL A 173 9.85 -1.05 0.83
CA VAL A 173 10.94 -0.06 0.84
C VAL A 173 10.89 0.84 -0.40
N PHE A 174 10.61 0.27 -1.57
CA PHE A 174 10.49 1.05 -2.81
C PHE A 174 9.25 1.94 -2.82
N PHE A 175 8.12 1.43 -2.32
CA PHE A 175 6.89 2.19 -2.21
C PHE A 175 7.07 3.40 -1.26
N ILE A 176 7.55 3.15 -0.03
CA ILE A 176 7.83 4.19 0.96
C ILE A 176 8.85 5.17 0.40
N GLY A 177 9.95 4.69 -0.18
CA GLY A 177 11.02 5.53 -0.73
C GLY A 177 10.50 6.49 -1.81
N SER A 178 9.67 6.00 -2.72
CA SER A 178 9.09 6.80 -3.79
C SER A 178 8.17 7.89 -3.26
N VAL A 179 7.30 7.55 -2.30
CA VAL A 179 6.37 8.50 -1.68
C VAL A 179 7.11 9.53 -0.82
N VAL A 180 8.09 9.10 -0.02
CA VAL A 180 8.93 10.00 0.79
C VAL A 180 9.69 10.99 -0.08
N LEU A 181 10.32 10.52 -1.17
CA LEU A 181 11.04 11.41 -2.06
C LEU A 181 10.09 12.39 -2.75
N GLY A 182 8.89 11.94 -3.15
CA GLY A 182 7.85 12.81 -3.67
C GLY A 182 7.40 13.88 -2.67
N LEU A 183 7.18 13.51 -1.40
CA LEU A 183 6.85 14.47 -0.33
C LEU A 183 7.97 15.49 -0.13
N ARG A 184 9.23 15.06 -0.21
CA ARG A 184 10.41 15.92 -0.11
C ARG A 184 10.52 16.89 -1.28
N LEU A 185 10.34 16.41 -2.51
CA LEU A 185 10.33 17.24 -3.72
C LEU A 185 9.16 18.24 -3.72
N ALA A 186 8.01 17.84 -3.16
CA ALA A 186 6.87 18.73 -2.96
C ALA A 186 7.09 19.79 -1.85
N GLY A 187 8.11 19.63 -1.01
CA GLY A 187 8.31 20.48 0.17
C GLY A 187 7.21 20.33 1.23
N THR A 188 6.56 19.16 1.34
CA THR A 188 5.38 18.97 2.21
C THR A 188 5.51 17.85 3.24
N ALA A 189 4.85 18.01 4.39
CA ALA A 189 4.72 16.99 5.44
C ALA A 189 6.04 16.41 5.97
N PRO A 190 6.96 17.25 6.54
CA PRO A 190 8.29 16.82 6.97
C PRO A 190 8.27 15.73 8.05
N ARG A 191 7.24 15.69 8.90
CA ARG A 191 7.07 14.62 9.91
C ARG A 191 6.85 13.25 9.25
N LEU A 192 6.02 13.19 8.21
CA LEU A 192 5.76 11.94 7.48
C LEU A 192 6.98 11.49 6.68
N GLN A 193 7.76 12.43 6.15
CA GLN A 193 9.04 12.11 5.51
C GLN A 193 10.00 11.42 6.49
N ARG A 194 10.21 12.01 7.68
CA ARG A 194 11.10 11.43 8.71
C ARG A 194 10.65 10.05 9.15
N LEU A 195 9.34 9.86 9.37
CA LEU A 195 8.79 8.55 9.71
C LEU A 195 9.02 7.55 8.58
N GLY A 196 8.77 7.92 7.33
CA GLY A 196 9.02 7.04 6.17
C GLY A 196 10.51 6.68 6.03
N ILE A 197 11.42 7.64 6.24
CA ILE A 197 12.87 7.40 6.25
C ILE A 197 13.25 6.39 7.33
N ALA A 198 12.67 6.49 8.53
CA ALA A 198 12.92 5.55 9.61
C ALA A 198 12.31 4.16 9.32
N LEU A 199 11.17 4.10 8.63
CA LEU A 199 10.51 2.84 8.30
C LEU A 199 11.28 2.00 7.27
N VAL A 200 12.04 2.62 6.37
CA VAL A 200 12.85 1.90 5.38
C VAL A 200 13.84 0.93 6.02
N PRO A 201 14.81 1.35 6.85
CA PRO A 201 15.76 0.42 7.46
C PRO A 201 15.09 -0.59 8.37
N VAL A 202 14.04 -0.20 9.10
CA VAL A 202 13.28 -1.14 9.96
C VAL A 202 12.58 -2.21 9.11
N SER A 203 12.06 -1.86 7.93
CA SER A 203 11.47 -2.82 6.98
C SER A 203 12.53 -3.74 6.39
N VAL A 204 13.72 -3.22 6.05
CA VAL A 204 14.85 -4.04 5.59
C VAL A 204 15.25 -5.04 6.66
N VAL A 205 15.42 -4.61 7.91
CA VAL A 205 15.74 -5.52 9.02
C VAL A 205 14.62 -6.53 9.25
N GLY A 206 13.36 -6.10 9.19
CA GLY A 206 12.21 -7.01 9.29
C GLY A 206 12.19 -8.07 8.19
N SER A 207 12.63 -7.75 6.97
CA SER A 207 12.70 -8.71 5.87
C SER A 207 13.65 -9.88 6.13
N ALA A 208 14.63 -9.72 7.03
CA ALA A 208 15.51 -10.81 7.45
C ALA A 208 14.79 -11.93 8.24
N THR A 209 13.48 -11.79 8.51
CA THR A 209 12.60 -12.90 8.92
C THR A 209 12.61 -14.07 7.92
N LEU A 210 12.92 -13.81 6.64
CA LEU A 210 13.17 -14.85 5.64
C LEU A 210 14.33 -15.80 6.03
N VAL A 211 15.28 -15.29 6.81
CA VAL A 211 16.48 -16.03 7.26
C VAL A 211 16.31 -16.51 8.70
N SER A 212 15.71 -15.68 9.56
CA SER A 212 15.53 -15.99 10.98
C SER A 212 14.17 -15.55 11.50
N GLY A 213 13.33 -16.53 11.88
CA GLY A 213 12.02 -16.29 12.48
C GLY A 213 12.04 -15.43 13.75
N ALA A 214 13.20 -15.33 14.43
CA ALA A 214 13.37 -14.47 15.61
C ALA A 214 13.17 -12.97 15.32
N LEU A 215 13.28 -12.55 14.05
CA LEU A 215 13.08 -11.16 13.63
C LEU A 215 11.60 -10.84 13.32
N PHE A 216 10.70 -11.81 13.45
CA PHE A 216 9.27 -11.61 13.21
C PHE A 216 8.66 -10.44 14.01
N PRO A 217 9.01 -10.18 15.28
CA PRO A 217 8.48 -9.01 16.00
C PRO A 217 8.84 -7.68 15.33
N VAL A 218 10.06 -7.56 14.78
CA VAL A 218 10.49 -6.37 14.04
C VAL A 218 9.70 -6.22 12.75
N LEU A 219 9.47 -7.32 12.03
CA LEU A 219 8.63 -7.35 10.83
C LEU A 219 7.17 -6.95 11.11
N ALA A 220 6.59 -7.47 12.20
CA ALA A 220 5.23 -7.16 12.61
C ALA A 220 5.07 -5.67 12.94
N LEU A 221 6.00 -5.12 13.75
CA LEU A 221 6.00 -3.70 14.11
C LEU A 221 6.22 -2.79 12.90
N SER A 222 7.16 -3.15 12.00
CA SER A 222 7.41 -2.37 10.79
C SER A 222 6.20 -2.37 9.84
N THR A 223 5.45 -3.47 9.80
CA THR A 223 4.20 -3.59 9.04
C THR A 223 3.11 -2.75 9.63
N LEU A 224 2.86 -2.84 10.94
CA LEU A 224 1.87 -1.98 11.59
C LEU A 224 2.21 -0.49 11.41
N ALA A 225 3.47 -0.12 11.60
CA ALA A 225 3.90 1.27 11.46
C ALA A 225 3.80 1.76 10.00
N TYR A 226 4.02 0.89 9.01
CA TYR A 226 3.76 1.20 7.61
C TYR A 226 2.27 1.46 7.34
N GLU A 227 1.38 0.59 7.82
CA GLU A 227 -0.07 0.76 7.63
C GLU A 227 -0.55 2.10 8.21
N LEU A 228 -0.13 2.40 9.45
CA LEU A 228 -0.42 3.68 10.11
C LEU A 228 0.15 4.88 9.33
N TRP A 229 1.34 4.72 8.76
CA TRP A 229 1.97 5.76 7.96
C TRP A 229 1.22 6.01 6.64
N VAL A 230 0.76 4.97 5.94
CA VAL A 230 -0.07 5.11 4.73
C VAL A 230 -1.37 5.85 5.04
N VAL A 231 -2.05 5.49 6.14
CA VAL A 231 -3.26 6.20 6.60
C VAL A 231 -2.93 7.67 6.86
N ALA A 232 -1.82 7.97 7.54
CA ALA A 232 -1.43 9.33 7.84
C ALA A 232 -1.09 10.16 6.58
N VAL A 233 -0.47 9.54 5.58
CA VAL A 233 -0.22 10.15 4.25
C VAL A 233 -1.55 10.45 3.56
N ALA A 234 -2.43 9.45 3.42
CA ALA A 234 -3.72 9.61 2.76
C ALA A 234 -4.59 10.67 3.45
N TRP A 235 -4.64 10.65 4.79
CA TRP A 235 -5.36 11.65 5.58
C TRP A 235 -4.79 13.06 5.43
N THR A 236 -3.46 13.19 5.39
CA THR A 236 -2.81 14.50 5.19
C THR A 236 -3.07 15.05 3.81
N TRP A 237 -3.12 14.19 2.78
CA TRP A 237 -3.52 14.57 1.44
C TRP A 237 -4.98 15.02 1.39
N LEU A 238 -5.92 14.26 1.98
CA LEU A 238 -7.34 14.62 2.03
C LEU A 238 -7.62 15.96 2.74
N ARG A 239 -6.87 16.29 3.79
CA ARG A 239 -7.03 17.56 4.52
C ARG A 239 -6.49 18.77 3.76
N ARG A 240 -5.66 18.54 2.74
CA ARG A 240 -5.05 19.58 1.91
C ARG A 240 -5.68 19.69 0.52
N SER A 241 -6.64 18.80 0.21
CA SER A 241 -7.49 18.80 -0.98
C SER A 241 -8.71 19.69 -0.79
#